data_AF-A0A6C0LMC8-F1
#
_entry.id   AF-A0A6C0LMC8-F1
#
_cell.length_a   1.000
_cell.length_b   1.000
_cell.length_c   1.000
_cell.angle_alpha   90.00
_cell.angle_beta   90.00
_cell.angle_gamma   90.00
#
_symmetry.space_group_name_H-M   'P 1'
#
loop_
_entity.id
_entity.type
_entity.pdbx_description
1 polymer ?
#
loop_
_entity_poly.entity_id
_entity_poly.type
_entity_poly.pdbx_seq_one_letter_code
_entity_poly.pdbx_strand_id
1 'polypeptide(L)'
;MPINAASNYPNLAVVNTLSLNFVDSNGNRVDNLVQEFLSTLTQAAYDPMVVGLNEAVAEIKSIPGDESFRALLAIDDGTVAYDSSKGASNTYENFTKGLINENHNTRPEILVAILGNSGVGLSNRYSRSVGAFLKYQATRLGASTQTNLGTYRVSLSDSTVY
;
A
#
# COMPACT_ATOMS: atom_id res chain seq x y z
N MET A 1 1.49 -20.08 14.84
CA MET A 1 2.92 -20.19 15.20
C MET A 1 3.36 -18.82 15.69
N PRO A 2 3.99 -18.67 16.87
CA PRO A 2 4.40 -17.35 17.34
C PRO A 2 5.64 -16.92 16.54
N ILE A 3 5.59 -15.73 15.94
CA ILE A 3 6.74 -15.12 15.27
C ILE A 3 7.72 -14.69 16.36
N ASN A 4 8.94 -15.22 16.28
CA ASN A 4 9.98 -15.08 17.29
C ASN A 4 10.52 -13.64 17.27
N ALA A 5 10.36 -12.92 18.38
CA ALA A 5 10.80 -11.55 18.57
C ALA A 5 12.32 -11.51 18.85
N ALA A 6 13.14 -11.37 17.82
CA ALA A 6 14.53 -10.93 17.96
C ALA A 6 15.05 -10.31 16.64
N SER A 7 15.16 -8.97 16.64
CA SER A 7 15.80 -8.11 15.63
C SER A 7 15.15 -8.07 14.24
N ASN A 8 15.28 -6.89 13.59
CA ASN A 8 14.91 -6.56 12.21
C ASN A 8 13.53 -5.91 12.08
N TYR A 9 13.54 -4.59 11.85
CA TYR A 9 12.52 -3.91 11.03
C TYR A 9 12.07 -4.86 9.93
N PRO A 10 10.78 -5.10 9.73
CA PRO A 10 10.44 -6.00 8.66
C PRO A 10 10.93 -5.35 7.36
N ASN A 11 11.68 -6.14 6.60
CA ASN A 11 12.04 -5.82 5.25
C ASN A 11 10.77 -5.31 4.54
N LEU A 12 10.78 -4.11 3.95
CA LEU A 12 9.60 -3.53 3.31
C LEU A 12 8.97 -4.50 2.31
N ALA A 13 9.78 -5.38 1.70
CA ALA A 13 9.31 -6.42 0.81
C ALA A 13 8.46 -7.47 1.53
N VAL A 14 8.81 -7.82 2.77
CA VAL A 14 8.05 -8.74 3.62
C VAL A 14 6.72 -8.13 3.99
N VAL A 15 6.65 -6.90 4.52
CA VAL A 15 5.35 -6.30 4.86
C VAL A 15 4.46 -6.04 3.66
N ASN A 16 5.03 -5.63 2.52
CA ASN A 16 4.27 -5.46 1.28
C ASN A 16 3.64 -6.78 0.82
N THR A 17 4.43 -7.85 0.85
CA THR A 17 3.98 -9.21 0.51
C THR A 17 2.94 -9.72 1.51
N LEU A 18 3.16 -9.50 2.80
CA LEU A 18 2.21 -9.89 3.86
C LEU A 18 0.87 -9.17 3.69
N SER A 19 0.87 -7.86 3.43
CA SER A 19 -0.38 -7.11 3.25
C SER A 19 -1.19 -7.58 2.03
N LEU A 20 -0.52 -7.91 0.93
CA LEU A 20 -1.21 -8.37 -0.28
C LEU A 20 -1.65 -9.84 -0.18
N ASN A 21 -0.91 -10.68 0.55
CA ASN A 21 -1.28 -12.08 0.75
C ASN A 21 -2.24 -12.32 1.92
N PHE A 22 -2.60 -11.26 2.65
CA PHE A 22 -3.54 -11.33 3.76
C PHE A 22 -4.89 -11.88 3.31
N VAL A 23 -5.53 -12.68 4.18
CA VAL A 23 -6.87 -13.22 3.99
C VAL A 23 -7.79 -12.49 4.96
N ASP A 24 -8.78 -11.78 4.42
CA ASP A 24 -9.75 -11.04 5.22
C ASP A 24 -10.68 -11.97 6.03
N SER A 25 -11.45 -11.38 6.94
CA SER A 25 -12.42 -12.06 7.78
C SER A 25 -13.51 -12.81 7.01
N ASN A 26 -13.70 -12.50 5.73
CA ASN A 26 -14.62 -13.17 4.81
C ASN A 26 -13.95 -14.29 4.00
N GLY A 27 -12.64 -14.53 4.18
CA GLY A 27 -11.88 -15.55 3.47
C GLY A 27 -11.32 -15.10 2.12
N ASN A 28 -11.37 -13.81 1.79
CA ASN A 28 -10.85 -13.28 0.53
C ASN A 28 -9.38 -12.88 0.67
N ARG A 29 -8.55 -13.22 -0.32
CA ARG A 29 -7.19 -12.71 -0.38
C ARG A 29 -7.18 -11.26 -0.86
N VAL A 30 -6.41 -10.40 -0.20
CA VAL A 30 -6.34 -8.96 -0.51
C VAL A 30 -5.84 -8.69 -1.92
N ASP A 31 -4.86 -9.45 -2.41
CA ASP A 31 -4.39 -9.33 -3.79
C ASP A 31 -5.50 -9.59 -4.81
N ASN A 32 -6.37 -10.58 -4.59
CA ASN A 32 -7.52 -10.84 -5.46
C ASN A 32 -8.50 -9.66 -5.45
N LEU A 33 -8.81 -9.11 -4.27
CA LEU A 33 -9.71 -7.96 -4.14
C LEU A 33 -9.14 -6.71 -4.84
N VAL A 34 -7.84 -6.47 -4.68
CA VAL A 34 -7.13 -5.37 -5.35
C VAL A 34 -7.16 -5.57 -6.88
N GLN A 35 -6.90 -6.78 -7.38
CA GLN A 35 -6.94 -7.07 -8.82
C GLN A 35 -8.36 -6.93 -9.39
N GLU A 36 -9.38 -7.39 -8.68
CA GLU A 36 -10.78 -7.22 -9.07
C GLU A 36 -11.18 -5.74 -9.14
N PHE A 37 -10.78 -4.95 -8.14
CA PHE A 37 -11.00 -3.51 -8.19
C PHE A 37 -10.25 -2.85 -9.35
N LEU A 38 -8.95 -3.11 -9.53
CA LEU A 38 -8.16 -2.45 -10.58
C LEU A 38 -8.59 -2.83 -12.00
N SER A 39 -9.21 -4.01 -12.18
CA SER A 39 -9.71 -4.45 -13.48
C SER A 39 -11.11 -3.94 -13.82
N THR A 40 -11.90 -3.56 -12.82
CA THR A 40 -13.31 -3.14 -13.01
C THR A 40 -13.55 -1.66 -12.69
N LEU A 41 -12.78 -1.10 -11.75
CA LEU A 41 -12.93 0.23 -11.17
C LEU A 41 -14.37 0.53 -10.73
N THR A 42 -15.07 -0.45 -10.16
CA THR A 42 -16.46 -0.31 -9.70
C THR A 42 -16.57 -0.21 -8.19
N GLN A 43 -17.67 0.37 -7.69
CA GLN A 43 -17.96 0.40 -6.25
C GLN A 43 -18.07 -1.00 -5.65
N ALA A 44 -18.70 -1.93 -6.37
CA ALA A 44 -18.90 -3.30 -5.91
C ALA A 44 -17.57 -4.03 -5.61
N ALA A 45 -16.51 -3.73 -6.37
CA ALA A 45 -15.17 -4.24 -6.12
C ALA A 45 -14.37 -3.38 -5.13
N TYR A 46 -14.65 -2.07 -5.06
CA TYR A 46 -13.96 -1.13 -4.17
C TYR A 46 -14.24 -1.41 -2.69
N ASP A 47 -15.51 -1.59 -2.32
CA ASP A 47 -15.91 -1.75 -0.92
C ASP A 47 -15.23 -2.97 -0.23
N PRO A 48 -15.25 -4.19 -0.81
CA PRO A 48 -14.55 -5.32 -0.21
C PRO A 48 -13.03 -5.14 -0.22
N MET A 49 -12.44 -4.52 -1.25
CA MET A 49 -11.02 -4.19 -1.27
C MET A 49 -10.63 -3.28 -0.09
N VAL A 50 -11.41 -2.25 0.21
CA VAL A 50 -11.13 -1.36 1.36
C VAL A 50 -11.22 -2.11 2.69
N VAL A 51 -12.19 -3.00 2.86
CA VAL A 51 -12.30 -3.85 4.05
C VAL A 51 -11.05 -4.72 4.20
N GLY A 52 -10.69 -5.48 3.18
CA GLY A 52 -9.52 -6.36 3.22
C GLY A 52 -8.21 -5.62 3.47
N LEU A 53 -8.00 -4.45 2.83
CA LEU A 53 -6.82 -3.62 3.06
C LEU A 53 -6.76 -3.05 4.49
N ASN A 54 -7.90 -2.64 5.05
CA ASN A 54 -7.96 -2.14 6.43
C ASN A 54 -7.63 -3.24 7.44
N GLU A 55 -8.16 -4.45 7.25
CA GLU A 55 -7.84 -5.59 8.10
C GLU A 55 -6.36 -5.99 8.00
N ALA A 56 -5.81 -6.04 6.78
CA ALA A 56 -4.38 -6.31 6.57
C ALA A 56 -3.49 -5.26 7.26
N VAL A 57 -3.85 -3.97 7.16
CA VAL A 57 -3.14 -2.89 7.84
C VAL A 57 -3.24 -3.02 9.36
N ALA A 58 -4.42 -3.37 9.89
CA ALA A 58 -4.62 -3.56 11.32
C ALA A 58 -3.78 -4.72 11.87
N GLU A 59 -3.74 -5.84 11.15
CA GLU A 59 -2.91 -7.00 11.49
C GLU A 59 -1.43 -6.64 11.52
N ILE A 60 -0.92 -5.96 10.48
CA ILE A 60 0.50 -5.56 10.43
C ILE A 60 0.84 -4.58 11.55
N LYS A 61 -0.04 -3.60 11.82
CA LYS A 61 0.18 -2.65 12.92
C LYS A 61 0.15 -3.30 14.31
N SER A 62 -0.40 -4.50 14.45
CA SER A 62 -0.36 -5.26 15.70
C SER A 62 1.02 -5.86 15.99
N ILE A 63 1.89 -5.93 14.97
CA ILE A 63 3.28 -6.37 15.10
C ILE A 63 4.09 -5.25 15.79
N PRO A 64 4.76 -5.52 16.92
CA PRO A 64 5.57 -4.51 17.60
C PRO A 64 6.65 -3.93 16.68
N GLY A 65 6.70 -2.59 16.60
CA GLY A 65 7.62 -1.85 15.74
C GLY A 65 7.07 -1.44 14.37
N ASP A 66 5.86 -1.89 14.00
CA ASP A 66 5.20 -1.59 12.72
C ASP A 66 3.98 -0.66 12.89
N GLU A 67 3.86 0.04 14.02
CA GLU A 67 2.71 0.90 14.33
C GLU A 67 2.54 2.04 13.31
N SER A 68 3.63 2.42 12.66
CA SER A 68 3.69 3.45 11.61
C SER A 68 3.34 2.94 10.20
N PHE A 69 2.98 1.66 10.06
CA PHE A 69 2.67 1.06 8.77
C PHE A 69 1.56 1.84 8.05
N ARG A 70 1.79 2.15 6.78
CA ARG A 70 0.79 2.75 5.92
C ARG A 70 0.80 2.06 4.58
N ALA A 71 -0.39 1.70 4.12
CA ALA A 71 -0.63 1.17 2.79
C ALA A 71 -1.33 2.22 1.95
N LEU A 72 -0.97 2.29 0.68
CA LEU A 72 -1.58 3.16 -0.32
C LEU A 72 -1.70 2.43 -1.65
N LEU A 73 -2.85 2.56 -2.29
CA LEU A 73 -3.08 2.09 -3.65
C LEU A 73 -3.32 3.30 -4.55
N ALA A 74 -2.55 3.39 -5.63
CA ALA A 74 -2.80 4.32 -6.72
C ALA A 74 -3.10 3.55 -8.00
N ILE A 75 -4.03 4.02 -8.81
CA ILE A 75 -4.25 3.48 -10.17
C ILE A 75 -3.16 3.98 -11.12
N ASP A 76 -3.19 3.54 -12.37
CA ASP A 76 -2.16 3.80 -13.38
C ASP A 76 -1.87 5.29 -13.65
N ASP A 77 -2.87 6.16 -13.55
CA ASP A 77 -2.73 7.62 -13.67
C ASP A 77 -2.19 8.32 -12.39
N GLY A 78 -1.97 7.55 -11.32
CA GLY A 78 -1.51 8.00 -10.02
C GLY A 78 -2.60 8.50 -9.07
N THR A 79 -3.86 8.48 -9.47
CA THR A 79 -5.01 8.78 -8.59
C THR A 79 -5.05 7.78 -7.46
N VAL A 80 -5.13 8.28 -6.23
CA VAL A 80 -5.12 7.44 -5.03
C VAL A 80 -6.50 6.82 -4.83
N ALA A 81 -6.57 5.50 -4.93
CA ALA A 81 -7.77 4.71 -4.68
C ALA A 81 -7.91 4.29 -3.22
N TYR A 82 -6.81 4.15 -2.49
CA TYR A 82 -6.85 3.82 -1.08
C TYR A 82 -5.64 4.40 -0.36
N ASP A 83 -5.86 4.88 0.86
CA ASP A 83 -4.80 5.31 1.75
C ASP A 83 -5.20 5.03 3.20
N SER A 84 -4.46 4.14 3.85
CA SER A 84 -4.79 3.69 5.21
C SER A 84 -4.72 4.81 6.26
N SER A 85 -4.08 5.94 5.94
CA SER A 85 -4.06 7.12 6.82
C SER A 85 -5.35 7.96 6.77
N LYS A 86 -6.25 7.69 5.82
CA LYS A 86 -7.46 8.48 5.57
C LYS A 86 -8.72 7.93 6.24
N GLY A 87 -8.66 6.70 6.78
CA GLY A 87 -9.75 6.09 7.53
C GLY A 87 -11.08 6.12 6.76
N ALA A 88 -12.10 6.76 7.35
CA ALA A 88 -13.44 6.87 6.78
C ALA A 88 -13.52 7.64 5.44
N SER A 89 -12.48 8.38 5.05
CA SER A 89 -12.44 9.05 3.74
C SER A 89 -12.13 8.10 2.58
N ASN A 90 -11.78 6.84 2.83
CA ASN A 90 -11.63 5.81 1.78
C ASN A 90 -12.99 5.34 1.26
N THR A 91 -13.72 6.22 0.57
CA THR A 91 -14.99 5.90 -0.10
C THR A 91 -14.84 5.92 -1.61
N TYR A 92 -15.67 5.14 -2.32
CA TYR A 92 -15.66 5.11 -3.78
C TYR A 92 -15.98 6.48 -4.40
N GLU A 93 -16.86 7.25 -3.75
CA GLU A 93 -17.15 8.64 -4.16
C GLU A 93 -15.91 9.54 -4.05
N ASN A 94 -15.13 9.43 -2.97
CA ASN A 94 -13.90 10.21 -2.83
C ASN A 94 -12.82 9.74 -3.81
N PHE A 95 -12.72 8.44 -4.09
CA PHE A 95 -11.83 7.92 -5.13
C PHE A 95 -12.16 8.52 -6.50
N THR A 96 -13.41 8.43 -6.95
CA THR A 96 -13.83 8.91 -8.29
C THR A 96 -13.66 10.43 -8.47
N LYS A 97 -13.66 11.19 -7.36
CA LYS A 97 -13.38 12.63 -7.35
C LYS A 97 -11.91 12.99 -7.12
N GLY A 98 -11.04 12.01 -6.88
CA GLY A 98 -9.63 12.24 -6.56
C GLY A 98 -9.40 12.93 -5.21
N LEU A 99 -10.28 12.69 -4.22
CA LEU A 99 -10.29 13.37 -2.93
C LEU A 99 -9.69 12.56 -1.77
N ILE A 100 -9.31 11.29 -1.98
CA ILE A 100 -8.69 10.47 -0.94
C ILE A 100 -7.33 11.07 -0.53
N ASN A 101 -6.49 11.36 -1.51
CA ASN A 101 -5.21 12.02 -1.30
C ASN A 101 -4.74 12.71 -2.59
N GLU A 102 -3.62 13.45 -2.53
CA GLU A 102 -3.03 14.02 -3.73
C GLU A 102 -2.63 12.92 -4.74
N ASN A 103 -2.63 13.26 -6.04
CA ASN A 103 -2.16 12.33 -7.06
C ASN A 103 -0.66 12.04 -6.85
N HIS A 104 -0.30 10.75 -6.93
CA HIS A 104 1.02 10.23 -6.57
C HIS A 104 1.89 9.82 -7.78
N ASN A 105 1.50 10.14 -9.01
CA ASN A 105 2.26 9.79 -10.21
C ASN A 105 3.69 10.38 -10.26
N THR A 106 3.98 11.44 -9.50
CA THR A 106 5.32 12.06 -9.44
C THR A 106 6.21 11.50 -8.34
N ARG A 107 5.74 10.53 -7.54
CA ARG A 107 6.53 9.99 -6.43
C ARG A 107 7.67 9.11 -6.99
N PRO A 108 8.94 9.34 -6.60
CA PRO A 108 10.07 8.64 -7.19
C PRO A 108 9.97 7.10 -7.11
N GLU A 109 9.57 6.57 -5.96
CA GLU A 109 9.41 5.12 -5.78
C GLU A 109 8.33 4.54 -6.71
N ILE A 110 7.25 5.29 -6.96
CA ILE A 110 6.16 4.87 -7.85
C ILE A 110 6.62 4.93 -9.31
N LEU A 111 7.29 6.01 -9.72
CA LEU A 111 7.86 6.13 -11.07
C LEU A 111 8.84 4.99 -11.36
N VAL A 112 9.71 4.66 -10.41
CA VAL A 112 10.66 3.54 -10.55
C VAL A 112 9.93 2.21 -10.64
N ALA A 113 8.90 1.97 -9.82
CA ALA A 113 8.11 0.74 -9.88
C ALA A 113 7.38 0.59 -11.23
N ILE A 114 6.77 1.67 -11.74
CA ILE A 114 6.01 1.65 -12.98
C ILE A 114 6.92 1.45 -14.19
N LEU A 115 8.04 2.19 -14.27
CA LEU A 115 8.93 2.21 -15.44
C LEU A 115 10.00 1.11 -15.40
N GLY A 116 10.33 0.60 -14.22
CA GLY A 116 11.37 -0.41 -14.03
C GLY A 116 10.91 -1.81 -14.41
N ASN A 117 11.82 -2.60 -14.96
CA ASN A 117 11.54 -4.01 -15.29
C ASN A 117 11.20 -4.84 -14.04
N SER A 118 11.78 -4.50 -12.88
CA SER A 118 11.51 -5.19 -11.61
C SER A 118 10.09 -4.99 -11.09
N GLY A 119 9.39 -3.93 -11.52
CA GLY A 119 8.11 -3.57 -10.93
C GLY A 119 8.22 -3.05 -9.49
N VAL A 120 9.42 -2.80 -8.97
CA VAL A 120 9.63 -2.40 -7.57
C VAL A 120 10.49 -1.15 -7.50
N GLY A 121 10.03 -0.18 -6.72
CA GLY A 121 10.77 1.04 -6.41
C GLY A 121 10.87 1.28 -4.91
N LEU A 122 12.01 1.78 -4.46
CA LEU A 122 12.31 2.07 -3.07
C LEU A 122 12.68 3.55 -2.92
N SER A 123 12.27 4.17 -1.82
CA SER A 123 12.76 5.49 -1.44
C SER A 123 12.86 5.64 0.08
N ASN A 124 13.79 6.49 0.54
CA ASN A 124 13.88 6.91 1.93
C ASN A 124 13.78 8.44 1.97
N ARG A 125 12.85 8.99 2.74
CA ARG A 125 12.61 10.44 2.79
C ARG A 125 12.24 10.89 4.19
N TYR A 126 12.73 12.06 4.57
CA TYR A 126 12.29 12.72 5.78
C TYR A 126 10.85 13.21 5.63
N SER A 127 9.96 12.76 6.51
CA SER A 127 8.57 13.19 6.58
C SER A 127 8.44 14.29 7.63
N ARG A 128 8.10 15.51 7.20
CA ARG A 128 7.85 16.63 8.12
C ARG A 128 6.62 16.39 8.99
N SER A 129 5.59 15.71 8.47
CA SER A 129 4.36 15.43 9.22
C SER A 129 4.57 14.41 10.34
N VAL A 130 5.52 13.50 10.17
CA VAL A 130 5.85 12.46 11.17
C VAL A 130 7.08 12.84 11.99
N GLY A 131 7.92 13.76 11.50
CA GLY A 131 9.17 14.15 12.15
C GLY A 131 10.29 13.11 12.03
N ALA A 132 10.15 12.12 11.13
CA ALA A 132 11.08 10.99 11.01
C ALA A 132 11.37 10.64 9.55
N PHE A 133 12.46 9.92 9.31
CA PHE A 133 12.68 9.26 8.03
C PHE A 133 11.67 8.13 7.84
N LEU A 134 11.04 8.09 6.66
CA LEU A 134 10.14 7.04 6.25
C LEU A 134 10.78 6.27 5.10
N LYS A 135 10.78 4.94 5.22
CA LYS A 135 11.12 4.04 4.12
C LYS A 135 9.84 3.74 3.35
N TYR A 136 9.93 3.77 2.03
CA TYR A 136 8.83 3.47 1.12
C TYR A 136 9.22 2.34 0.18
N GLN A 137 8.26 1.46 -0.09
CA GLN A 137 8.33 0.52 -1.19
C GLN A 137 7.06 0.63 -2.02
N ALA A 138 7.22 0.82 -3.32
CA ALA A 138 6.16 0.73 -4.31
C ALA A 138 6.34 -0.53 -5.14
N THR A 139 5.24 -1.24 -5.39
CA THR A 139 5.16 -2.44 -6.21
C THR A 139 4.11 -2.19 -7.30
N ARG A 140 4.51 -2.31 -8.56
CA ARG A 140 3.61 -2.28 -9.71
C ARG A 140 2.66 -3.47 -9.64
N LEU A 141 1.38 -3.20 -9.82
CA LEU A 141 0.34 -4.20 -9.94
C LEU A 141 0.03 -4.39 -11.42
N GLY A 142 0.60 -5.42 -12.01
CA GLY A 142 0.55 -5.66 -13.45
C GLY A 142 1.76 -6.47 -13.91
N ALA A 143 1.58 -7.25 -14.97
CA ALA A 143 2.61 -8.19 -15.44
C ALA A 143 3.84 -7.47 -16.04
N SER A 144 3.66 -6.28 -16.61
CA SER A 144 4.73 -5.51 -17.22
C SER A 144 4.48 -4.00 -17.15
N THR A 145 5.44 -3.22 -17.64
CA THR A 145 5.30 -1.77 -17.85
C THR A 145 4.14 -1.41 -18.78
N GLN A 146 3.77 -2.30 -19.71
CA GLN A 146 2.66 -2.10 -20.66
C GLN A 146 1.30 -2.51 -20.10
N THR A 147 1.26 -3.37 -19.08
CA THR A 147 0.03 -3.87 -18.45
C THR A 147 -0.07 -3.43 -17.00
N ASN A 148 0.41 -2.22 -16.71
CA ASN A 148 0.33 -1.61 -15.39
C ASN A 148 -1.12 -1.25 -15.06
N LEU A 149 -1.69 -1.88 -14.04
CA LEU A 149 -3.03 -1.57 -13.52
C LEU A 149 -2.99 -0.56 -12.38
N GLY A 150 -1.83 -0.37 -11.75
CA GLY A 150 -1.68 0.52 -10.61
C GLY A 150 -0.42 0.21 -9.82
N THR A 151 -0.28 0.85 -8.67
CA THR A 151 0.88 0.69 -7.78
C THR A 151 0.42 0.60 -6.34
N TYR A 152 0.86 -0.47 -5.68
CA TYR A 152 0.69 -0.65 -4.25
C TYR A 152 1.95 -0.16 -3.53
N ARG A 153 1.79 0.79 -2.62
CA ARG A 153 2.89 1.40 -1.87
C ARG A 153 2.69 1.19 -0.39
N VAL A 154 3.74 0.74 0.28
CA VAL A 154 3.81 0.67 1.74
C VAL A 154 4.87 1.62 2.28
N SER A 155 4.71 2.06 3.52
CA SER A 155 5.73 2.81 4.24
C SER A 155 5.75 2.50 5.73
N LEU A 156 6.95 2.59 6.31
CA LEU A 156 7.23 2.44 7.73
C LEU A 156 8.17 3.56 8.17
N SER A 157 8.04 4.01 9.42
CA SER A 157 9.01 4.89 10.05
C SER A 157 10.31 4.14 10.31
N ASP A 158 11.41 4.75 9.89
CA ASP A 158 12.74 4.32 10.27
C ASP A 158 13.01 4.80 11.70
N SER A 159 12.72 3.94 12.70
CA SER A 159 13.05 4.28 14.10
C SER A 159 14.54 4.14 14.42
N THR A 160 15.38 3.76 13.44
CA THR A 160 16.82 3.55 13.63
C THR A 160 17.68 4.81 13.52
N VAL A 161 17.08 6.02 13.53
CA VAL A 161 17.81 7.24 13.20
C VAL A 161 18.00 8.14 14.44
N TYR A 162 19.19 7.95 15.05
CA TYR A 162 19.90 8.72 16.10
C TYR A 162 19.37 8.71 17.53
#